data_AF-A0A419X8S1-F1
#
_entry.id   AF-A0A419X8S1-F1
#
_cell.length_a   1.000
_cell.length_b   1.000
_cell.length_c   1.000
_cell.angle_alpha   90.00
_cell.angle_beta   90.00
_cell.angle_gamma   90.00
#
_symmetry.space_group_name_H-M   'P 1'
#
loop_
_entity.id
_entity.type
_entity.pdbx_description
1 polymer ?
#
loop_
_entity_poly.entity_id
_entity_poly.type
_entity_poly.pdbx_seq_one_letter_code
_entity_poly.pdbx_strand_id
1 'polypeptide(L)'
;MIKNRSKLMLLACVTALLMSCNLQETTPVNVTNYKCEVMSDRNDSPVGEDVIKLVDGDVYSKYLTFNSSASIQFTTLKKCKLSSYSLVSGGDAEERDPMICVLEASNDKKTWQEIDRQKDLQFSGRNQKLSFPVSANENYKYYRLQLESNGNDILQLSEVELLAAWDSNDNTPIALFKAEDRAFFTKGLVEFNNLSVQADAYHWYFKGGKPETSTAKNPKVKYENFGKYPVQLVAENKGLKDTIILNDYVSVKREGGWNQFSYPKINFVNKTLGGNGDLYTELVPNPKELINNVCLNVCKILYRSVDEIDVLNVLDYSIEDLETISAKGGNPPHINIFFSSLYLKNKKGEMSNKDLVDEIVGVLYHELAHGYQYSPKGAGAYAGGSDFFGFLEGIADYVRLKAGYSSYEYRKVGGHWNDGYKTTAFFIDWLHTKDPDFVYKMNQTAKTIIPWSWDAATNKIFDQSTQSLWDEYQAYLNANK
;
A
#
# COMPACT_ATOMS: atom_id res chain seq x y z
N MET A 1 -17.23 -49.67 -65.84
CA MET A 1 -17.07 -49.40 -64.41
C MET A 1 -18.45 -49.33 -63.76
N ILE A 2 -18.81 -50.39 -63.02
CA ILE A 2 -19.49 -50.41 -61.70
C ILE A 2 -20.58 -49.33 -61.49
N LYS A 3 -21.87 -49.69 -61.65
CA LYS A 3 -22.88 -50.09 -60.60
C LYS A 3 -23.23 -48.96 -59.61
N ASN A 4 -24.44 -48.78 -59.06
CA ASN A 4 -25.84 -49.21 -59.26
C ASN A 4 -26.59 -48.70 -58.01
N ARG A 5 -27.83 -48.20 -58.16
CA ARG A 5 -28.99 -48.32 -57.22
C ARG A 5 -28.95 -47.69 -55.81
N SER A 6 -29.89 -46.77 -55.51
CA SER A 6 -31.24 -46.96 -54.88
C SER A 6 -31.18 -46.93 -53.34
N LYS A 7 -31.97 -46.15 -52.58
CA LYS A 7 -33.43 -46.24 -52.24
C LYS A 7 -33.66 -45.14 -51.16
N LEU A 8 -34.72 -44.32 -51.19
CA LEU A 8 -36.11 -44.52 -50.72
C LEU A 8 -36.31 -44.47 -49.19
N MET A 9 -37.34 -43.71 -48.78
CA MET A 9 -38.09 -43.64 -47.50
C MET A 9 -37.55 -42.73 -46.38
N LEU A 10 -38.34 -42.16 -45.46
CA LEU A 10 -39.75 -41.71 -45.34
C LEU A 10 -39.83 -41.26 -43.86
N LEU A 11 -40.54 -40.14 -43.55
CA LEU A 11 -41.05 -39.79 -42.20
C LEU A 11 -39.96 -39.46 -41.12
N ALA A 12 -40.12 -38.56 -40.16
CA ALA A 12 -41.29 -37.89 -39.62
C ALA A 12 -40.86 -36.57 -38.96
N CYS A 13 -41.74 -35.58 -38.99
CA CYS A 13 -41.70 -34.45 -38.07
C CYS A 13 -41.71 -34.96 -36.63
N VAL A 14 -40.66 -34.65 -35.87
CA VAL A 14 -40.73 -34.57 -34.41
C VAL A 14 -40.28 -33.16 -34.03
N THR A 15 -41.24 -32.38 -33.58
CA THR A 15 -41.05 -31.12 -32.87
C THR A 15 -40.16 -31.37 -31.64
N ALA A 16 -38.88 -31.02 -31.73
CA ALA A 16 -38.05 -30.79 -30.55
C ALA A 16 -38.08 -29.29 -30.28
N LEU A 17 -38.92 -28.90 -29.31
CA LEU A 17 -38.90 -27.59 -28.69
C LEU A 17 -37.51 -27.44 -28.03
N LEU A 18 -36.58 -26.78 -28.71
CA LEU A 18 -35.33 -26.33 -28.10
C LEU A 18 -35.70 -25.21 -27.12
N MET A 19 -35.96 -25.57 -25.86
CA MET A 19 -35.66 -24.66 -24.75
C MET A 19 -34.14 -24.48 -24.76
N SER A 20 -33.68 -23.48 -25.50
CA SER A 20 -32.36 -22.90 -25.27
C SER A 20 -32.43 -22.26 -23.88
N CYS A 21 -32.05 -23.03 -22.86
CA CYS A 21 -31.70 -22.49 -21.56
C CYS A 21 -30.50 -21.56 -21.81
N ASN A 22 -30.75 -20.26 -21.85
CA ASN A 22 -29.69 -19.26 -21.73
C ASN A 22 -29.13 -19.38 -20.30
N LEU A 23 -28.24 -20.35 -20.09
CA LEU A 23 -27.30 -20.31 -18.97
C LEU A 23 -26.33 -19.18 -19.30
N GLN A 24 -26.69 -17.97 -18.89
CA GLN A 24 -25.76 -16.86 -18.83
C GLN A 24 -24.76 -17.25 -17.74
N GLU A 25 -23.64 -17.88 -18.13
CA GLU A 25 -22.55 -18.19 -17.22
C GLU A 25 -22.09 -16.88 -16.58
N THR A 26 -22.47 -16.69 -15.32
CA THR A 26 -22.04 -15.55 -14.53
C THR A 26 -20.54 -15.71 -14.30
N THR A 27 -19.74 -14.81 -14.86
CA THR A 27 -18.29 -14.80 -14.65
C THR A 27 -17.99 -14.79 -13.15
N PRO A 28 -17.15 -15.72 -12.65
CA PRO A 28 -16.75 -15.71 -11.25
C PRO A 28 -16.12 -14.37 -10.85
N VAL A 29 -16.49 -13.88 -9.67
CA VAL A 29 -15.93 -12.67 -9.06
C VAL A 29 -15.28 -13.03 -7.73
N ASN A 30 -14.32 -12.22 -7.27
CA ASN A 30 -13.78 -12.39 -5.93
C ASN A 30 -14.81 -11.93 -4.89
N VAL A 31 -15.55 -12.87 -4.30
CA VAL A 31 -16.62 -12.57 -3.35
C VAL A 31 -16.12 -12.06 -2.00
N THR A 32 -14.83 -12.22 -1.68
CA THR A 32 -14.25 -11.61 -0.47
C THR A 32 -14.24 -10.08 -0.54
N ASN A 33 -14.20 -9.52 -1.75
CA ASN A 33 -14.29 -8.08 -1.98
C ASN A 33 -15.71 -7.49 -1.82
N TYR A 34 -16.72 -8.31 -1.50
CA TYR A 34 -18.13 -7.90 -1.48
C TYR A 34 -18.73 -8.05 -0.07
N LYS A 35 -18.38 -7.14 0.84
CA LYS A 35 -18.90 -7.12 2.22
C LYS A 35 -18.78 -8.49 2.92
N CYS A 36 -17.72 -9.24 2.62
CA CYS A 36 -17.50 -10.54 3.23
C CYS A 36 -17.12 -10.33 4.70
N GLU A 37 -17.87 -10.94 5.62
CA GLU A 37 -17.49 -10.95 7.02
C GLU A 37 -16.47 -12.07 7.26
N VAL A 38 -15.41 -11.78 7.99
CA VAL A 38 -14.35 -12.75 8.29
C VAL A 38 -14.14 -12.81 9.79
N MET A 39 -14.05 -14.03 10.31
CA MET A 39 -13.79 -14.29 11.74
C MET A 39 -12.76 -15.39 11.89
N SER A 40 -11.89 -15.24 12.88
CA SER A 40 -10.99 -16.30 13.35
C SER A 40 -11.51 -16.87 14.67
N ASP A 41 -11.21 -18.13 14.95
CA ASP A 41 -11.34 -18.71 16.28
C ASP A 41 -10.22 -18.27 17.25
N ARG A 42 -9.22 -17.55 16.74
CA ARG A 42 -8.13 -16.94 17.52
C ARG A 42 -8.36 -15.46 17.78
N ASN A 43 -7.83 -14.96 18.90
CA ASN A 43 -7.98 -13.58 19.37
C ASN A 43 -6.67 -12.98 19.92
N ASP A 44 -5.53 -13.56 19.54
CA ASP A 44 -4.18 -13.23 20.02
C ASP A 44 -3.33 -12.49 18.98
N SER A 45 -3.94 -12.04 17.88
CA SER A 45 -3.26 -11.28 16.83
C SER A 45 -2.64 -9.99 17.37
N PRO A 46 -1.40 -9.65 16.95
CA PRO A 46 -0.84 -8.32 17.17
C PRO A 46 -1.71 -7.22 16.55
N VAL A 47 -1.63 -6.02 17.12
CA VAL A 47 -2.35 -4.84 16.59
C VAL A 47 -1.93 -4.58 15.15
N GLY A 48 -2.92 -4.58 14.24
CA GLY A 48 -2.69 -4.35 12.80
C GLY A 48 -2.46 -5.63 11.99
N GLU A 49 -2.47 -6.80 12.63
CA GLU A 49 -2.35 -8.12 12.00
C GLU A 49 -3.59 -9.00 12.28
N ASP A 50 -4.75 -8.37 12.42
CA ASP A 50 -6.02 -9.02 12.73
C ASP A 50 -6.60 -9.79 11.52
N VAL A 51 -7.59 -10.67 11.75
CA VAL A 51 -8.15 -11.54 10.69
C VAL A 51 -8.70 -10.79 9.47
N ILE A 52 -9.09 -9.52 9.63
CA ILE A 52 -9.59 -8.70 8.54
C ILE A 52 -8.54 -8.46 7.45
N LYS A 53 -7.25 -8.62 7.77
CA LYS A 53 -6.15 -8.52 6.81
C LYS A 53 -6.26 -9.53 5.67
N LEU A 54 -6.94 -10.65 5.89
CA LEU A 54 -7.14 -11.68 4.87
C LEU A 54 -8.08 -11.27 3.73
N VAL A 55 -8.76 -10.13 3.81
CA VAL A 55 -9.72 -9.67 2.79
C VAL A 55 -9.62 -8.16 2.52
N ASP A 56 -8.47 -7.54 2.85
CA ASP A 56 -8.28 -6.09 2.66
C ASP A 56 -7.68 -5.72 1.30
N GLY A 57 -7.30 -6.72 0.50
CA GLY A 57 -6.71 -6.56 -0.82
C GLY A 57 -5.24 -6.13 -0.80
N ASP A 58 -4.62 -6.00 0.38
CA ASP A 58 -3.21 -5.69 0.55
C ASP A 58 -2.44 -6.97 0.90
N VAL A 59 -1.88 -7.59 -0.14
CA VAL A 59 -1.06 -8.81 -0.03
C VAL A 59 0.22 -8.66 0.82
N TYR A 60 0.54 -7.44 1.28
CA TYR A 60 1.66 -7.12 2.16
C TYR A 60 1.23 -6.84 3.60
N SER A 61 -0.08 -6.71 3.85
CA SER A 61 -0.64 -6.84 5.19
C SER A 61 -0.82 -8.33 5.50
N LYS A 62 -0.88 -8.71 6.77
CA LYS A 62 -1.06 -10.11 7.14
C LYS A 62 -1.89 -10.29 8.38
N TYR A 63 -2.63 -11.39 8.41
CA TYR A 63 -3.14 -11.97 9.64
C TYR A 63 -2.03 -12.81 10.29
N LEU A 64 -1.90 -12.70 11.61
CA LEU A 64 -1.00 -13.53 12.41
C LEU A 64 -1.68 -13.98 13.70
N THR A 65 -1.41 -15.22 14.13
CA THR A 65 -1.78 -15.74 15.45
C THR A 65 -0.60 -16.49 16.05
N PHE A 66 -0.42 -16.42 17.37
CA PHE A 66 0.59 -17.20 18.11
C PHE A 66 0.12 -18.63 18.40
N ASN A 67 -0.56 -19.21 17.42
CA ASN A 67 -0.94 -20.62 17.37
C ASN A 67 -0.51 -21.19 16.02
N SER A 68 -0.13 -22.46 15.96
CA SER A 68 0.16 -23.15 14.70
C SER A 68 -1.07 -23.44 13.84
N SER A 69 -2.28 -23.18 14.33
CA SER A 69 -3.50 -23.44 13.57
C SER A 69 -4.58 -22.42 13.86
N ALA A 70 -5.45 -22.19 12.87
CA ALA A 70 -6.61 -21.33 13.01
C ALA A 70 -7.76 -21.81 12.12
N SER A 71 -8.97 -21.55 12.58
CA SER A 71 -10.21 -21.72 11.84
C SER A 71 -10.72 -20.36 11.40
N ILE A 72 -10.67 -20.09 10.09
CA ILE A 72 -11.09 -18.80 9.52
C ILE A 72 -12.40 -18.97 8.78
N GLN A 73 -13.46 -18.34 9.26
CA GLN A 73 -14.79 -18.39 8.64
C GLN A 73 -15.07 -17.13 7.82
N PHE A 74 -15.54 -17.35 6.60
CA PHE A 74 -15.99 -16.32 5.67
C PHE A 74 -17.52 -16.41 5.52
N THR A 75 -18.21 -15.29 5.71
CA THR A 75 -19.63 -15.16 5.39
C THR A 75 -19.77 -14.28 4.17
N THR A 76 -20.15 -14.87 3.05
CA THR A 76 -20.37 -14.12 1.81
C THR A 76 -21.69 -13.38 1.87
N LEU A 77 -21.80 -12.30 1.10
CA LEU A 77 -23.02 -11.49 1.06
C LEU A 77 -24.26 -12.30 0.64
N LYS A 78 -24.07 -13.26 -0.27
CA LYS A 78 -25.11 -14.18 -0.77
C LYS A 78 -24.54 -15.55 -1.00
N LYS A 79 -25.43 -16.53 -1.22
CA LYS A 79 -25.01 -17.84 -1.68
C LYS A 79 -24.28 -17.69 -3.02
N CYS A 80 -23.17 -18.39 -3.16
CA CYS A 80 -22.39 -18.43 -4.38
C CYS A 80 -21.83 -19.82 -4.63
N LYS A 81 -21.55 -20.14 -5.90
CA LYS A 81 -20.84 -21.34 -6.32
C LYS A 81 -19.37 -21.04 -6.46
N LEU A 82 -18.56 -21.62 -5.59
CA LEU A 82 -17.12 -21.43 -5.60
C LEU A 82 -16.48 -22.15 -6.80
N SER A 83 -15.64 -21.44 -7.55
CA SER A 83 -14.86 -21.97 -8.68
C SER A 83 -13.38 -22.12 -8.36
N SER A 84 -12.84 -21.27 -7.48
CA SER A 84 -11.48 -21.39 -6.98
C SER A 84 -11.31 -20.56 -5.71
N TYR A 85 -10.26 -20.85 -4.96
CA TYR A 85 -9.77 -19.97 -3.91
C TYR A 85 -8.27 -19.74 -4.06
N SER A 86 -7.75 -18.70 -3.43
CA SER A 86 -6.32 -18.46 -3.39
C SER A 86 -5.85 -18.06 -2.01
N LEU A 87 -4.62 -18.42 -1.68
CA LEU A 87 -3.93 -18.07 -0.46
C LEU A 87 -2.69 -17.26 -0.82
N VAL A 88 -2.43 -16.17 -0.10
CA VAL A 88 -1.18 -15.40 -0.24
C VAL A 88 -0.35 -15.54 1.02
N SER A 89 0.88 -15.99 0.85
CA SER A 89 1.80 -16.23 1.96
C SER A 89 2.19 -14.95 2.69
N GLY A 90 2.60 -15.08 3.96
CA GLY A 90 3.00 -13.93 4.78
C GLY A 90 4.19 -13.13 4.24
N GLY A 91 4.56 -12.07 4.95
CA GLY A 91 5.79 -11.32 4.69
C GLY A 91 7.01 -11.80 5.50
N ASP A 92 6.81 -12.51 6.62
CA ASP A 92 7.87 -12.66 7.64
C ASP A 92 8.73 -13.92 7.43
N ALA A 93 8.18 -15.09 7.75
CA ALA A 93 8.97 -16.32 7.89
C ALA A 93 8.21 -17.54 7.34
N GLU A 94 8.90 -18.40 6.59
CA GLU A 94 8.30 -19.52 5.83
C GLU A 94 7.64 -20.57 6.74
N GLU A 95 8.18 -20.80 7.94
CA GLU A 95 7.67 -21.77 8.89
C GLU A 95 6.26 -21.40 9.42
N ARG A 96 5.85 -20.14 9.26
CA ARG A 96 4.53 -19.66 9.71
C ARG A 96 3.45 -19.79 8.65
N ASP A 97 3.83 -20.06 7.40
CA ASP A 97 2.86 -20.19 6.33
C ASP A 97 2.02 -21.48 6.49
N PRO A 98 0.77 -21.51 6.00
CA PRO A 98 -0.03 -22.74 6.05
C PRO A 98 0.61 -23.84 5.22
N MET A 99 0.84 -25.00 5.84
CA MET A 99 1.23 -26.26 5.19
C MET A 99 0.00 -27.11 4.88
N ILE A 100 -1.03 -27.04 5.73
CA ILE A 100 -2.32 -27.72 5.52
C ILE A 100 -3.41 -26.66 5.41
N CYS A 101 -4.27 -26.83 4.42
CA CYS A 101 -5.46 -26.01 4.25
C CYS A 101 -6.64 -26.92 3.89
N VAL A 102 -7.67 -26.93 4.74
CA VAL A 102 -8.96 -27.58 4.45
C VAL A 102 -9.98 -26.49 4.21
N LEU A 103 -10.53 -26.45 3.00
CA LEU A 103 -11.63 -25.57 2.66
C LEU A 103 -12.95 -26.31 2.83
N GLU A 104 -13.82 -25.78 3.67
CA GLU A 104 -15.16 -26.28 3.94
C GLU A 104 -16.21 -25.24 3.55
N ALA A 105 -17.42 -25.69 3.24
CA ALA A 105 -18.56 -24.81 2.97
C ALA A 105 -19.83 -25.27 3.72
N SER A 106 -20.72 -24.32 4.00
CA SER A 106 -21.95 -24.56 4.74
C SER A 106 -23.06 -23.58 4.34
N ASN A 107 -24.31 -24.02 4.57
CA ASN A 107 -25.50 -23.18 4.45
C ASN A 107 -26.19 -22.92 5.81
N ASP A 108 -25.73 -23.56 6.90
CA ASP A 108 -26.35 -23.47 8.25
C ASP A 108 -25.35 -23.22 9.39
N LYS A 109 -24.04 -23.13 9.08
CA LYS A 109 -22.90 -23.03 10.01
C LYS A 109 -22.71 -24.23 10.95
N LYS A 110 -23.52 -25.28 10.82
CA LYS A 110 -23.51 -26.48 11.67
C LYS A 110 -22.95 -27.68 10.92
N THR A 111 -23.50 -27.92 9.74
CA THR A 111 -23.07 -28.99 8.84
C THR A 111 -22.10 -28.39 7.83
N TRP A 112 -20.89 -28.90 7.83
CA TRP A 112 -19.81 -28.44 6.96
C TRP A 112 -19.44 -29.54 5.97
N GLN A 113 -19.37 -29.18 4.69
CA GLN A 113 -18.91 -30.05 3.63
C GLN A 113 -17.49 -29.64 3.26
N GLU A 114 -16.56 -30.60 3.27
CA GLU A 114 -15.23 -30.42 2.71
C GLU A 114 -15.33 -30.22 1.18
N ILE A 115 -14.78 -29.11 0.70
CA ILE A 115 -14.73 -28.75 -0.72
C ILE A 115 -13.37 -29.09 -1.31
N ASP A 116 -12.31 -28.82 -0.56
CA ASP A 116 -10.94 -29.06 -0.99
C ASP A 116 -10.02 -29.25 0.22
N ARG A 117 -8.91 -29.97 -0.01
CA ARG A 117 -7.88 -30.21 0.99
C ARG A 117 -6.52 -30.18 0.33
N GLN A 118 -5.73 -29.18 0.68
CA GLN A 118 -4.33 -29.08 0.32
C GLN A 118 -3.47 -29.53 1.50
N LYS A 119 -2.47 -30.35 1.19
CA LYS A 119 -1.43 -30.82 2.11
C LYS A 119 -0.08 -30.48 1.51
N ASP A 120 0.92 -30.32 2.38
CA ASP A 120 2.30 -30.04 1.99
C ASP A 120 2.39 -28.78 1.10
N LEU A 121 1.58 -27.76 1.41
CA LEU A 121 1.65 -26.47 0.75
C LEU A 121 3.03 -25.86 0.94
N GLN A 122 3.59 -25.36 -0.17
CA GLN A 122 4.91 -24.75 -0.21
C GLN A 122 4.84 -23.45 -1.01
N PHE A 123 5.33 -22.38 -0.41
CA PHE A 123 5.51 -21.10 -1.09
C PHE A 123 6.99 -20.95 -1.44
N SER A 124 7.30 -20.72 -2.71
CA SER A 124 8.66 -20.48 -3.21
C SER A 124 9.18 -19.06 -2.91
N GLY A 125 8.36 -18.22 -2.27
CA GLY A 125 8.71 -16.86 -1.89
C GLY A 125 7.69 -16.21 -0.95
N ARG A 126 7.95 -14.95 -0.58
CA ARG A 126 7.08 -14.14 0.28
C ARG A 126 6.02 -13.42 -0.53
N ASN A 127 4.86 -13.19 0.10
CA ASN A 127 3.70 -12.56 -0.52
C ASN A 127 3.29 -13.24 -1.84
N GLN A 128 3.53 -14.56 -1.94
CA GLN A 128 3.23 -15.34 -3.13
C GLN A 128 1.80 -15.83 -3.09
N LYS A 129 1.07 -15.61 -4.20
CA LYS A 129 -0.28 -16.15 -4.40
C LYS A 129 -0.24 -17.56 -4.98
N LEU A 130 -0.87 -18.50 -4.28
CA LEU A 130 -1.23 -19.82 -4.82
C LEU A 130 -2.74 -19.89 -5.03
N SER A 131 -3.17 -20.43 -6.17
CA SER A 131 -4.60 -20.50 -6.55
C SER A 131 -5.00 -21.94 -6.84
N PHE A 132 -6.14 -22.36 -6.29
CA PHE A 132 -6.62 -23.73 -6.33
C PHE A 132 -8.02 -23.76 -6.97
N PRO A 133 -8.18 -24.37 -8.16
CA PRO A 133 -9.50 -24.56 -8.75
C PRO A 133 -10.29 -25.60 -7.95
N VAL A 134 -11.59 -25.36 -7.77
CA VAL A 134 -12.50 -26.26 -7.07
C VAL A 134 -13.79 -26.43 -7.85
N SER A 135 -14.51 -27.51 -7.56
CA SER A 135 -15.84 -27.76 -8.13
C SER A 135 -16.84 -27.94 -7.00
N ALA A 136 -17.39 -26.83 -6.51
CA ALA A 136 -18.44 -26.90 -5.51
C ALA A 136 -19.72 -27.53 -6.09
N ASN A 137 -20.40 -28.36 -5.30
CA ASN A 137 -21.58 -29.10 -5.75
C ASN A 137 -22.86 -28.24 -5.78
N GLU A 138 -22.90 -27.17 -4.98
CA GLU A 138 -24.04 -26.27 -4.83
C GLU A 138 -23.58 -24.86 -4.46
N ASN A 139 -24.54 -23.95 -4.23
CA ASN A 139 -24.27 -22.60 -3.75
C ASN A 139 -24.21 -22.57 -2.21
N TYR A 140 -23.15 -21.98 -1.65
CA TYR A 140 -22.97 -21.84 -0.21
C TYR A 140 -22.88 -20.39 0.23
N LYS A 141 -23.33 -20.11 1.46
CA LYS A 141 -23.27 -18.79 2.11
C LYS A 141 -22.03 -18.64 3.00
N TYR A 142 -21.55 -19.75 3.55
CA TYR A 142 -20.46 -19.77 4.52
C TYR A 142 -19.34 -20.65 4.01
N TYR A 143 -18.12 -20.17 4.15
CA TYR A 143 -16.90 -20.91 3.87
C TYR A 143 -16.00 -20.89 5.10
N ARG A 144 -15.14 -21.89 5.25
CA ARG A 144 -14.21 -21.95 6.36
C ARG A 144 -12.90 -22.58 5.90
N LEU A 145 -11.79 -21.96 6.28
CA LEU A 145 -10.46 -22.53 6.13
C LEU A 145 -10.01 -23.07 7.48
N GLN A 146 -9.65 -24.35 7.54
CA GLN A 146 -8.87 -24.92 8.63
C GLN A 146 -7.41 -24.92 8.19
N LEU A 147 -6.61 -24.10 8.86
CA LEU A 147 -5.21 -23.89 8.52
C LEU A 147 -4.31 -24.50 9.60
N GLU A 148 -3.22 -25.14 9.18
CA GLU A 148 -2.11 -25.54 10.05
C GLU A 148 -0.80 -25.07 9.41
N SER A 149 0.05 -24.41 10.19
CA SER A 149 1.34 -23.88 9.75
C SER A 149 2.36 -24.99 9.51
N ASN A 150 3.42 -24.66 8.78
CA ASN A 150 4.59 -25.53 8.60
C ASN A 150 5.40 -25.72 9.90
N GLY A 151 5.33 -24.75 10.82
CA GLY A 151 5.94 -24.77 12.15
C GLY A 151 4.92 -25.06 13.26
N ASN A 152 5.39 -25.01 14.51
CA ASN A 152 4.61 -25.49 15.66
C ASN A 152 3.90 -24.39 16.48
N ASP A 153 4.24 -23.11 16.27
CA ASP A 153 3.88 -22.07 17.25
C ASP A 153 3.12 -20.86 16.67
N ILE A 154 3.27 -20.55 15.37
CA ILE A 154 2.73 -19.32 14.77
C ILE A 154 2.20 -19.63 13.38
N LEU A 155 1.03 -19.10 13.06
CA LEU A 155 0.43 -19.11 11.73
C LEU A 155 0.32 -17.67 11.21
N GLN A 156 0.64 -17.47 9.93
CA GLN A 156 0.42 -16.22 9.23
C GLN A 156 -0.19 -16.47 7.85
N LEU A 157 -0.93 -15.49 7.33
CA LEU A 157 -1.41 -15.49 5.96
C LEU A 157 -1.76 -14.05 5.56
N SER A 158 -1.44 -13.64 4.33
CA SER A 158 -1.62 -12.25 3.88
C SER A 158 -3.02 -12.00 3.34
N GLU A 159 -3.50 -12.85 2.42
CA GLU A 159 -4.74 -12.60 1.70
C GLU A 159 -5.43 -13.92 1.34
N VAL A 160 -6.77 -13.91 1.34
CA VAL A 160 -7.63 -14.99 0.84
C VAL A 160 -8.62 -14.42 -0.17
N GLU A 161 -8.64 -15.03 -1.35
CA GLU A 161 -9.68 -14.74 -2.35
C GLU A 161 -10.56 -15.95 -2.56
N LEU A 162 -11.87 -15.72 -2.65
CA LEU A 162 -12.85 -16.73 -3.02
C LEU A 162 -13.44 -16.30 -4.36
N LEU A 163 -13.04 -16.94 -5.46
CA LEU A 163 -13.63 -16.68 -6.78
C LEU A 163 -14.88 -17.54 -6.93
N ALA A 164 -16.03 -16.89 -7.03
CA ALA A 164 -17.32 -17.57 -7.08
C ALA A 164 -18.33 -16.85 -7.97
N ALA A 165 -19.31 -17.62 -8.46
CA ALA A 165 -20.49 -17.11 -9.16
C ALA A 165 -21.64 -16.96 -8.17
N TRP A 166 -22.30 -15.80 -8.12
CA TRP A 166 -23.50 -15.62 -7.28
C TRP A 166 -24.64 -16.54 -7.71
N ASP A 167 -25.50 -16.94 -6.77
CA ASP A 167 -26.69 -17.73 -7.09
C ASP A 167 -27.60 -16.96 -8.07
N SER A 168 -27.74 -17.48 -9.29
CA SER A 168 -28.53 -16.87 -10.36
C SER A 168 -30.03 -16.87 -10.08
N ASN A 169 -30.50 -17.67 -9.12
CA ASN A 169 -31.91 -17.67 -8.70
C ASN A 169 -32.23 -16.59 -7.67
N ASP A 170 -31.23 -16.01 -7.02
CA ASP A 170 -31.40 -14.90 -6.08
C ASP A 170 -31.36 -13.58 -6.86
N ASN A 171 -32.51 -13.00 -7.16
CA ASN A 171 -32.60 -11.74 -7.91
C ASN A 171 -32.39 -10.48 -7.06
N THR A 172 -32.07 -10.62 -5.77
CA THR A 172 -31.70 -9.46 -4.94
C THR A 172 -30.54 -8.74 -5.63
N PRO A 173 -30.46 -7.41 -5.68
CA PRO A 173 -29.26 -6.74 -6.19
C PRO A 173 -28.08 -6.86 -5.21
N ILE A 174 -26.86 -6.61 -5.68
CA ILE A 174 -25.69 -6.32 -4.83
C ILE A 174 -25.18 -4.96 -5.24
N ALA A 175 -25.18 -4.00 -4.33
CA ALA A 175 -24.64 -2.68 -4.60
C ALA A 175 -23.13 -2.69 -4.44
N LEU A 176 -22.39 -2.41 -5.52
CA LEU A 176 -20.95 -2.25 -5.49
C LEU A 176 -20.51 -1.19 -6.49
N PHE A 177 -19.47 -0.44 -6.15
CA PHE A 177 -18.82 0.48 -7.05
C PHE A 177 -17.34 0.63 -6.77
N LYS A 178 -16.61 1.22 -7.72
CA LYS A 178 -15.24 1.68 -7.52
C LYS A 178 -14.99 3.04 -8.19
N ALA A 179 -13.90 3.69 -7.81
CA ALA A 179 -13.29 4.85 -8.47
C ALA A 179 -11.77 4.82 -8.24
N GLU A 180 -10.99 5.34 -9.18
CA GLU A 180 -9.52 5.34 -9.10
C GLU A 180 -9.03 6.64 -8.42
N ASP A 181 -9.30 7.81 -9.02
CA ASP A 181 -8.86 9.13 -8.53
C ASP A 181 -9.75 9.69 -7.42
N ARG A 182 -9.54 9.20 -6.20
CA ARG A 182 -10.37 9.51 -5.04
C ARG A 182 -9.75 10.49 -4.06
N ALA A 183 -8.48 10.86 -4.26
CA ALA A 183 -7.76 11.79 -3.39
C ALA A 183 -7.06 12.87 -4.20
N PHE A 184 -7.34 14.14 -3.90
CA PHE A 184 -6.79 15.28 -4.64
C PHE A 184 -6.70 16.53 -3.78
N PHE A 185 -5.85 17.48 -4.20
CA PHE A 185 -5.78 18.80 -3.56
C PHE A 185 -6.80 19.76 -4.14
N THR A 186 -7.52 20.46 -3.25
CA THR A 186 -8.46 21.57 -3.53
C THR A 186 -9.73 21.20 -4.31
N LYS A 187 -9.63 20.51 -5.45
CA LYS A 187 -10.75 20.10 -6.29
C LYS A 187 -10.44 18.86 -7.11
N GLY A 188 -11.47 18.10 -7.45
CA GLY A 188 -11.29 16.89 -8.24
C GLY A 188 -12.59 16.38 -8.80
N LEU A 189 -12.48 15.81 -10.00
CA LEU A 189 -13.55 15.13 -10.69
C LEU A 189 -13.33 13.63 -10.50
N VAL A 190 -14.29 12.96 -9.87
CA VAL A 190 -14.24 11.52 -9.63
C VAL A 190 -15.18 10.83 -10.60
N GLU A 191 -14.66 9.83 -11.31
CA GLU A 191 -15.45 8.93 -12.16
C GLU A 191 -15.77 7.65 -11.41
N PHE A 192 -17.06 7.40 -11.20
CA PHE A 192 -17.53 6.20 -10.50
C PHE A 192 -17.93 5.13 -11.50
N ASN A 193 -17.47 3.91 -11.25
CA ASN A 193 -17.82 2.73 -12.02
C ASN A 193 -18.75 1.85 -11.19
N ASN A 194 -19.98 1.67 -11.65
CA ASN A 194 -20.91 0.72 -11.05
C ASN A 194 -20.47 -0.71 -11.34
N LEU A 195 -20.28 -1.48 -10.27
CA LEU A 195 -19.99 -2.91 -10.28
C LEU A 195 -21.16 -3.74 -9.72
N SER A 196 -22.31 -3.10 -9.48
CA SER A 196 -23.49 -3.78 -8.93
C SER A 196 -23.94 -4.92 -9.84
N VAL A 197 -24.30 -6.05 -9.24
CA VAL A 197 -24.85 -7.23 -9.93
C VAL A 197 -26.33 -7.38 -9.62
N GLN A 198 -27.07 -8.04 -10.53
CA GLN A 198 -28.52 -8.30 -10.37
C GLN A 198 -29.32 -7.01 -10.11
N ALA A 199 -28.94 -5.90 -10.77
CA ALA A 199 -29.52 -4.56 -10.62
C ALA A 199 -29.82 -3.92 -11.98
N ASP A 200 -30.99 -3.32 -12.12
CA ASP A 200 -31.44 -2.59 -13.33
C ASP A 200 -31.61 -1.08 -13.11
N ALA A 201 -31.62 -0.62 -11.85
CA ALA A 201 -31.65 0.79 -11.48
C ALA A 201 -30.61 1.14 -10.40
N TYR A 202 -30.15 2.40 -10.43
CA TYR A 202 -29.10 2.91 -9.55
C TYR A 202 -29.50 4.26 -8.98
N HIS A 203 -29.29 4.45 -7.68
CA HIS A 203 -29.45 5.74 -7.02
C HIS A 203 -28.20 6.05 -6.21
N TRP A 204 -27.51 7.11 -6.62
CA TRP A 204 -26.27 7.56 -6.02
C TRP A 204 -26.48 8.76 -5.14
N TYR A 205 -25.68 8.84 -4.07
CA TYR A 205 -25.59 10.00 -3.19
C TYR A 205 -24.12 10.35 -2.93
N PHE A 206 -23.77 11.59 -3.23
CA PHE A 206 -22.43 12.14 -3.19
C PHE A 206 -22.41 13.35 -2.26
N LYS A 207 -22.43 13.12 -0.95
CA LYS A 207 -22.42 14.21 0.03
C LYS A 207 -21.23 15.14 -0.23
N GLY A 208 -21.48 16.44 -0.43
CA GLY A 208 -20.44 17.44 -0.74
C GLY A 208 -19.93 17.44 -2.19
N GLY A 209 -20.42 16.54 -3.04
CA GLY A 209 -20.13 16.48 -4.47
C GLY A 209 -21.18 17.18 -5.32
N LYS A 210 -20.83 17.53 -6.56
CA LYS A 210 -21.73 18.12 -7.57
C LYS A 210 -21.74 17.25 -8.83
N PRO A 211 -22.89 16.70 -9.25
CA PRO A 211 -24.19 16.73 -8.55
C PRO A 211 -24.17 15.90 -7.24
N GLU A 212 -25.05 16.23 -6.29
CA GLU A 212 -25.16 15.50 -5.00
C GLU A 212 -25.86 14.14 -5.16
N THR A 213 -26.61 13.94 -6.24
CA THR A 213 -27.27 12.67 -6.55
C THR A 213 -27.18 12.35 -8.04
N SER A 214 -27.34 11.07 -8.39
CA SER A 214 -27.38 10.63 -9.79
C SER A 214 -28.13 9.31 -9.95
N THR A 215 -28.69 9.08 -11.14
CA THR A 215 -29.22 7.78 -11.57
C THR A 215 -28.43 7.16 -12.73
N ALA A 216 -27.36 7.84 -13.17
CA ALA A 216 -26.50 7.31 -14.21
C ALA A 216 -25.81 6.03 -13.75
N LYS A 217 -25.57 5.08 -14.66
CA LYS A 217 -24.82 3.85 -14.37
C LYS A 217 -23.41 4.16 -13.87
N ASN A 218 -22.71 5.08 -14.53
CA ASN A 218 -21.35 5.51 -14.18
C ASN A 218 -21.29 7.05 -14.09
N PRO A 219 -21.59 7.66 -12.93
CA PRO A 219 -21.64 9.10 -12.78
C PRO A 219 -20.23 9.73 -12.65
N LYS A 220 -20.11 11.00 -13.03
CA LYS A 220 -18.96 11.84 -12.76
C LYS A 220 -19.35 12.93 -11.77
N VAL A 221 -18.55 13.15 -10.73
CA VAL A 221 -18.89 14.05 -9.62
C VAL A 221 -17.71 14.91 -9.26
N LYS A 222 -17.96 16.22 -9.14
CA LYS A 222 -16.95 17.20 -8.74
C LYS A 222 -17.02 17.49 -7.25
N TYR A 223 -15.90 17.44 -6.55
CA TYR A 223 -15.78 17.93 -5.17
C TYR A 223 -14.86 19.15 -5.16
N GLU A 224 -15.27 20.23 -4.49
CA GLU A 224 -14.60 21.55 -4.53
C GLU A 224 -14.11 22.04 -3.17
N ASN A 225 -14.52 21.40 -2.09
CA ASN A 225 -14.18 21.79 -0.73
C ASN A 225 -13.32 20.70 -0.09
N PHE A 226 -12.40 21.10 0.79
CA PHE A 226 -11.63 20.15 1.56
C PHE A 226 -12.54 19.34 2.48
N GLY A 227 -12.23 18.06 2.64
CA GLY A 227 -13.00 17.14 3.47
C GLY A 227 -12.93 15.71 2.98
N LYS A 228 -13.34 14.79 3.85
CA LYS A 228 -13.60 13.40 3.49
C LYS A 228 -15.09 13.22 3.31
N TYR A 229 -15.49 12.55 2.22
CA TYR A 229 -16.86 12.47 1.78
C TYR A 229 -17.29 11.02 1.61
N PRO A 230 -18.42 10.61 2.23
CA PRO A 230 -18.99 9.31 1.97
C PRO A 230 -19.60 9.26 0.57
N VAL A 231 -19.60 8.07 -0.03
CA VAL A 231 -20.33 7.79 -1.26
C VAL A 231 -21.26 6.62 -1.01
N GLN A 232 -22.51 6.78 -1.42
CA GLN A 232 -23.55 5.78 -1.30
C GLN A 232 -24.10 5.40 -2.67
N LEU A 233 -24.32 4.11 -2.85
CA LEU A 233 -25.05 3.54 -3.99
C LEU A 233 -26.15 2.64 -3.47
N VAL A 234 -27.37 2.87 -3.96
CA VAL A 234 -28.50 1.95 -3.87
C VAL A 234 -28.68 1.30 -5.23
N ALA A 235 -28.53 -0.02 -5.28
CA ALA A 235 -28.81 -0.81 -6.46
C ALA A 235 -30.19 -1.45 -6.30
N GLU A 236 -31.02 -1.38 -7.34
CA GLU A 236 -32.40 -1.87 -7.33
C GLU A 236 -32.66 -2.84 -8.49
N ASN A 237 -33.53 -3.82 -8.23
CA ASN A 237 -34.06 -4.74 -9.24
C ASN A 237 -35.49 -5.13 -8.86
N LYS A 238 -36.48 -4.70 -9.65
CA LYS A 238 -37.90 -5.04 -9.46
C LYS A 238 -38.39 -4.81 -8.02
N GLY A 239 -37.97 -3.70 -7.39
CA GLY A 239 -38.34 -3.34 -6.01
C GLY A 239 -37.45 -3.93 -4.91
N LEU A 240 -36.61 -4.92 -5.21
CA LEU A 240 -35.55 -5.38 -4.29
C LEU A 240 -34.39 -4.39 -4.31
N LYS A 241 -33.76 -4.13 -3.16
CA LYS A 241 -32.67 -3.15 -3.03
C LYS A 241 -31.52 -3.69 -2.18
N ASP A 242 -30.31 -3.30 -2.53
CA ASP A 242 -29.12 -3.38 -1.68
C ASP A 242 -28.47 -2.00 -1.64
N THR A 243 -27.80 -1.68 -0.55
CA THR A 243 -27.16 -0.39 -0.34
C THR A 243 -25.74 -0.59 0.13
N ILE A 244 -24.79 0.13 -0.47
CA ILE A 244 -23.42 0.24 0.03
C ILE A 244 -23.13 1.70 0.34
N ILE A 245 -22.50 1.93 1.49
CA ILE A 245 -21.99 3.24 1.91
C ILE A 245 -20.52 3.04 2.23
N LEU A 246 -19.66 3.74 1.51
CA LEU A 246 -18.24 3.80 1.82
C LEU A 246 -17.97 5.18 2.44
N ASN A 247 -17.69 5.17 3.75
CA ASN A 247 -17.32 6.38 4.48
C ASN A 247 -15.94 6.87 4.05
N ASP A 248 -15.74 8.19 4.06
CA ASP A 248 -14.47 8.83 3.70
C ASP A 248 -13.90 8.38 2.33
N TYR A 249 -14.77 7.95 1.42
CA TYR A 249 -14.38 7.32 0.16
C TYR A 249 -13.69 8.28 -0.81
N VAL A 250 -14.12 9.55 -0.81
CA VAL A 250 -13.46 10.63 -1.55
C VAL A 250 -12.81 11.58 -0.55
N SER A 251 -11.56 11.95 -0.77
CA SER A 251 -10.78 12.82 0.09
C SER A 251 -10.26 14.03 -0.68
N VAL A 252 -10.78 15.20 -0.34
CA VAL A 252 -10.26 16.46 -0.85
C VAL A 252 -9.35 17.04 0.21
N LYS A 253 -8.05 16.96 -0.03
CA LYS A 253 -7.05 17.53 0.86
C LYS A 253 -6.96 19.04 0.61
N ARG A 254 -6.74 19.80 1.67
CA ARG A 254 -6.27 21.18 1.53
C ARG A 254 -4.78 21.18 1.27
N GLU A 255 -4.28 22.21 0.63
CA GLU A 255 -2.84 22.47 0.52
C GLU A 255 -2.38 23.36 1.68
N GLY A 256 -1.18 23.10 2.19
CA GLY A 256 -0.61 23.81 3.33
C GLY A 256 -1.17 23.37 4.69
N GLY A 257 -1.71 24.32 5.46
CA GLY A 257 -2.06 24.10 6.87
C GLY A 257 -0.87 24.04 7.82
N TRP A 258 0.31 24.51 7.39
CA TRP A 258 1.57 24.43 8.15
C TRP A 258 1.55 25.08 9.53
N ASN A 259 0.65 26.04 9.77
CA ASN A 259 0.41 26.62 11.09
C ASN A 259 -0.24 25.65 12.09
N GLN A 260 -0.73 24.51 11.63
CA GLN A 260 -1.29 23.42 12.42
C GLN A 260 -0.37 22.20 12.48
N PHE A 261 0.89 22.33 12.05
CA PHE A 261 1.86 21.26 12.17
C PHE A 261 2.04 20.84 13.64
N SER A 262 1.89 19.54 13.90
CA SER A 262 2.06 18.96 15.23
C SER A 262 3.53 18.68 15.48
N TYR A 263 4.18 19.56 16.23
CA TYR A 263 5.57 19.36 16.63
C TYR A 263 5.69 18.20 17.64
N PRO A 264 6.68 17.30 17.48
CA PRO A 264 6.93 16.25 18.46
C PRO A 264 7.44 16.85 19.78
N LYS A 265 7.22 16.12 20.88
CA LYS A 265 7.91 16.39 22.13
C LYS A 265 9.40 16.06 21.96
N ILE A 266 10.24 17.09 22.01
CA ILE A 266 11.71 16.95 21.90
C ILE A 266 12.34 16.66 23.26
N ASN A 267 12.88 15.45 23.40
CA ASN A 267 13.72 15.05 24.53
C ASN A 267 15.19 15.17 24.09
N PHE A 268 15.77 16.36 24.27
CA PHE A 268 17.18 16.62 23.96
C PHE A 268 18.07 16.32 25.16
N VAL A 269 19.15 15.56 24.95
CA VAL A 269 20.18 15.28 25.97
C VAL A 269 21.58 15.30 25.35
N ASN A 270 22.47 16.16 25.86
CA ASN A 270 23.90 16.04 25.57
C ASN A 270 24.55 15.09 26.59
N LYS A 271 24.84 13.84 26.20
CA LYS A 271 25.41 12.82 27.11
C LYS A 271 26.91 13.01 27.34
N THR A 272 27.57 13.86 26.54
CA THR A 272 29.03 14.06 26.55
C THR A 272 29.43 15.47 26.97
N LEU A 273 28.54 16.15 27.72
CA LEU A 273 28.78 17.47 28.30
C LEU A 273 29.94 17.43 29.31
N GLY A 274 30.81 18.44 29.27
CA GLY A 274 32.10 18.46 29.97
C GLY A 274 33.21 17.68 29.26
N GLY A 275 32.94 17.22 28.02
CA GLY A 275 33.87 16.46 27.19
C GLY A 275 33.71 16.83 25.71
N ASN A 276 33.71 15.84 24.82
CA ASN A 276 33.60 16.07 23.37
C ASN A 276 32.29 16.81 22.99
N GLY A 277 31.23 16.69 23.79
CA GLY A 277 29.94 17.33 23.55
C GLY A 277 29.90 18.83 23.77
N ASP A 278 30.93 19.44 24.39
CA ASP A 278 30.97 20.88 24.63
C ASP A 278 30.97 21.69 23.33
N LEU A 279 31.64 21.17 22.30
CA LEU A 279 31.66 21.78 20.98
C LEU A 279 30.27 21.85 20.34
N TYR A 280 29.44 20.82 20.53
CA TYR A 280 28.06 20.86 20.02
C TYR A 280 27.27 21.95 20.74
N THR A 281 27.39 22.04 22.07
CA THR A 281 26.71 23.08 22.88
C THR A 281 27.12 24.49 22.47
N GLU A 282 28.39 24.70 22.12
CA GLU A 282 28.90 25.98 21.60
C GLU A 282 28.28 26.32 20.24
N LEU A 283 28.24 25.35 19.31
CA LEU A 283 27.79 25.56 17.94
C LEU A 283 26.25 25.63 17.80
N VAL A 284 25.52 24.94 18.69
CA VAL A 284 24.05 24.84 18.63
C VAL A 284 23.45 25.23 20.00
N PRO A 285 23.30 26.54 20.27
CA PRO A 285 22.84 27.01 21.58
C PRO A 285 21.35 26.69 21.86
N ASN A 286 20.52 26.55 20.82
CA ASN A 286 19.08 26.30 20.93
C ASN A 286 18.67 25.02 20.18
N PRO A 287 19.11 23.82 20.63
CA PRO A 287 18.93 22.59 19.86
C PRO A 287 17.46 22.22 19.65
N LYS A 288 16.60 22.44 20.63
CA LYS A 288 15.15 22.15 20.50
C LYS A 288 14.47 23.00 19.44
N GLU A 289 14.85 24.28 19.35
CA GLU A 289 14.31 25.19 18.33
C GLU A 289 14.80 24.80 16.93
N LEU A 290 16.10 24.48 16.80
CA LEU A 290 16.67 23.96 15.57
C LEU A 290 15.92 22.69 15.11
N ILE A 291 15.77 21.70 16.00
CA ILE A 291 15.07 20.44 15.70
C ILE A 291 13.63 20.70 15.23
N ASN A 292 12.87 21.54 15.95
CA ASN A 292 11.50 21.89 15.54
C ASN A 292 11.45 22.54 14.15
N ASN A 293 12.37 23.46 13.86
CA ASN A 293 12.44 24.11 12.55
C ASN A 293 12.76 23.11 11.43
N VAL A 294 13.70 22.20 11.67
CA VAL A 294 14.06 21.16 10.70
C VAL A 294 12.89 20.18 10.50
N CYS A 295 12.18 19.75 11.55
CA CYS A 295 10.99 18.90 11.42
C CYS A 295 9.96 19.50 10.46
N LEU A 296 9.60 20.78 10.63
CA LEU A 296 8.64 21.45 9.75
C LEU A 296 9.18 21.58 8.31
N ASN A 297 10.46 21.91 8.14
CA ASN A 297 11.03 22.11 6.81
C ASN A 297 11.16 20.80 6.02
N VAL A 298 11.57 19.71 6.67
CA VAL A 298 11.54 18.36 6.09
C VAL A 298 10.13 18.05 5.58
N CYS A 299 9.11 18.30 6.40
CA CYS A 299 7.72 18.05 5.99
C CYS A 299 7.27 18.92 4.81
N LYS A 300 7.68 20.18 4.75
CA LYS A 300 7.39 21.06 3.60
C LYS A 300 8.07 20.62 2.31
N ILE A 301 9.18 19.90 2.39
CA ILE A 301 9.85 19.33 1.21
C ILE A 301 9.10 18.07 0.74
N LEU A 302 8.66 17.21 1.67
CA LEU A 302 8.09 15.89 1.36
C LEU A 302 6.57 15.88 1.13
N TYR A 303 5.85 16.89 1.62
CA TYR A 303 4.39 16.93 1.64
C TYR A 303 3.82 18.21 1.04
N ARG A 304 2.55 18.17 0.65
CA ARG A 304 1.79 19.36 0.21
C ARG A 304 0.84 19.83 1.31
N SER A 305 0.53 18.99 2.29
CA SER A 305 -0.36 19.32 3.40
C SER A 305 0.03 18.66 4.70
N VAL A 306 -0.26 19.33 5.81
CA VAL A 306 -0.12 18.74 7.16
C VAL A 306 -1.01 17.51 7.36
N ASP A 307 -2.10 17.39 6.61
CA ASP A 307 -3.06 16.29 6.72
C ASP A 307 -2.50 14.96 6.16
N GLU A 308 -1.33 14.99 5.51
CA GLU A 308 -0.65 13.82 4.93
C GLU A 308 0.41 13.24 5.87
N ILE A 309 0.86 14.00 6.85
CA ILE A 309 2.05 13.67 7.63
C ILE A 309 1.68 12.58 8.63
N ASP A 310 2.44 11.48 8.61
CA ASP A 310 2.29 10.44 9.64
C ASP A 310 2.67 11.01 11.01
N VAL A 311 1.96 10.61 12.05
CA VAL A 311 2.09 11.21 13.38
C VAL A 311 3.47 10.90 13.97
N LEU A 312 4.21 11.94 14.37
CA LEU A 312 5.41 11.84 15.20
C LEU A 312 5.17 12.56 16.54
N ASN A 313 5.04 11.78 17.62
CA ASN A 313 4.72 12.30 18.95
C ASN A 313 5.97 12.62 19.77
N VAL A 314 7.00 11.78 19.68
CA VAL A 314 8.21 11.87 20.50
C VAL A 314 9.45 11.73 19.64
N LEU A 315 10.40 12.63 19.85
CA LEU A 315 11.74 12.59 19.28
C LEU A 315 12.76 12.69 20.41
N ASP A 316 13.48 11.60 20.64
CA ASP A 316 14.65 11.59 21.50
C ASP A 316 15.87 11.98 20.65
N TYR A 317 16.56 13.07 21.02
CA TYR A 317 17.76 13.51 20.33
C TYR A 317 18.94 13.60 21.29
N SER A 318 19.99 12.82 21.05
CA SER A 318 21.15 12.74 21.93
C SER A 318 22.45 13.12 21.25
N ILE A 319 23.36 13.75 22.01
CA ILE A 319 24.77 13.89 21.63
C ILE A 319 25.56 12.82 22.35
N GLU A 320 26.30 12.00 21.59
CA GLU A 320 26.96 10.79 22.08
C GLU A 320 28.39 10.66 21.57
N ASP A 321 29.23 9.87 22.26
CA ASP A 321 30.62 9.63 21.87
C ASP A 321 30.73 8.31 21.09
N LEU A 322 30.41 8.35 19.79
CA LEU A 322 30.33 7.17 18.92
C LEU A 322 31.19 7.33 17.66
N GLU A 323 31.66 6.22 17.08
CA GLU A 323 32.48 6.25 15.86
C GLU A 323 31.67 6.59 14.60
N THR A 324 30.39 6.24 14.57
CA THR A 324 29.46 6.59 13.48
C THR A 324 28.98 8.03 13.64
N ILE A 325 28.64 8.68 12.51
CA ILE A 325 28.28 10.10 12.49
C ILE A 325 26.97 10.34 13.26
N SER A 326 25.95 9.58 12.89
CA SER A 326 24.57 9.74 13.34
C SER A 326 23.77 8.52 12.86
N ALA A 327 22.65 8.25 13.51
CA ALA A 327 21.62 7.36 12.96
C ALA A 327 20.27 7.62 13.63
N LYS A 328 19.20 7.39 12.87
CA LYS A 328 17.83 7.27 13.35
C LYS A 328 17.51 5.82 13.74
N GLY A 329 16.91 5.66 14.93
CA GLY A 329 16.26 4.44 15.41
C GLY A 329 14.77 4.65 15.70
N GLY A 330 14.08 3.56 16.01
CA GLY A 330 12.64 3.57 16.29
C GLY A 330 11.79 3.84 15.04
N ASN A 331 10.47 3.96 15.22
CA ASN A 331 9.51 4.24 14.15
C ASN A 331 8.42 5.19 14.67
N PRO A 332 7.87 6.09 13.83
CA PRO A 332 6.72 6.91 14.21
C PRO A 332 5.62 6.05 14.89
N PRO A 333 5.03 6.52 16.01
CA PRO A 333 5.10 7.89 16.51
C PRO A 333 6.26 8.21 17.46
N HIS A 334 7.26 7.33 17.64
CA HIS A 334 8.42 7.59 18.50
C HIS A 334 9.73 7.16 17.82
N ILE A 335 10.59 8.14 17.55
CA ILE A 335 11.92 7.90 16.99
C ILE A 335 13.01 8.42 17.93
N ASN A 336 14.22 7.88 17.77
CA ASN A 336 15.42 8.37 18.42
C ASN A 336 16.48 8.70 17.37
N ILE A 337 17.24 9.77 17.57
CA ILE A 337 18.36 10.17 16.72
C ILE A 337 19.54 10.48 17.65
N PHE A 338 20.73 9.98 17.34
CA PHE A 338 21.95 10.43 17.99
C PHE A 338 22.83 11.18 17.00
N PHE A 339 23.64 12.12 17.48
CA PHE A 339 24.72 12.74 16.72
C PHE A 339 26.04 12.59 17.47
N SER A 340 27.10 12.24 16.76
CA SER A 340 28.40 11.95 17.37
C SER A 340 29.21 13.21 17.68
N SER A 341 29.50 13.42 18.96
CA SER A 341 30.46 14.43 19.41
C SER A 341 31.90 14.07 19.02
N LEU A 342 32.23 12.78 18.89
CA LEU A 342 33.55 12.33 18.46
C LEU A 342 33.81 12.74 17.00
N TYR A 343 32.83 12.50 16.13
CA TYR A 343 32.86 12.92 14.74
C TYR A 343 33.06 14.44 14.63
N LEU A 344 32.26 15.21 15.36
CA LEU A 344 32.32 16.67 15.35
C LEU A 344 33.69 17.20 15.81
N LYS A 345 34.23 16.62 16.88
CA LYS A 345 35.56 16.97 17.39
C LYS A 345 36.65 16.71 16.36
N ASN A 346 36.60 15.56 15.67
CA ASN A 346 37.58 15.21 14.64
C ASN A 346 37.53 16.20 13.47
N LYS A 347 36.36 16.77 13.16
CA LYS A 347 36.20 17.79 12.11
C LYS A 347 36.59 19.21 12.52
N LYS A 348 36.71 19.53 13.82
CA LYS A 348 37.03 20.89 14.30
C LYS A 348 38.32 21.48 13.70
N GLY A 349 39.30 20.64 13.35
CA GLY A 349 40.56 21.07 12.73
C GLY A 349 40.51 21.21 11.21
N GLU A 350 39.48 20.69 10.56
CA GLU A 350 39.33 20.65 9.09
C GLU A 350 38.31 21.67 8.58
N MET A 351 37.36 22.07 9.44
CA MET A 351 36.17 22.83 9.07
C MET A 351 36.05 24.10 9.90
N SER A 352 35.52 25.18 9.31
CA SER A 352 35.18 26.38 10.08
C SER A 352 33.99 26.10 11.01
N ASN A 353 33.78 26.93 12.04
CA ASN A 353 32.59 26.80 12.90
C ASN A 353 31.29 26.87 12.11
N LYS A 354 31.24 27.67 11.03
CA LYS A 354 30.09 27.72 10.14
C LYS A 354 29.87 26.38 9.44
N ASP A 355 30.91 25.79 8.87
CA ASP A 355 30.80 24.53 8.15
C ASP A 355 30.43 23.38 9.09
N LEU A 356 30.92 23.40 10.34
CA LEU A 356 30.53 22.44 11.37
C LEU A 356 29.04 22.55 11.73
N VAL A 357 28.52 23.78 11.84
CA VAL A 357 27.08 24.01 12.01
C VAL A 357 26.30 23.49 10.80
N ASP A 358 26.75 23.80 9.59
CA ASP A 358 26.10 23.33 8.35
C ASP A 358 26.11 21.79 8.26
N GLU A 359 27.16 21.11 8.72
CA GLU A 359 27.20 19.64 8.80
C GLU A 359 26.23 19.09 9.85
N ILE A 360 26.19 19.67 11.06
CA ILE A 360 25.22 19.27 12.10
C ILE A 360 23.79 19.39 11.57
N VAL A 361 23.46 20.53 10.97
CA VAL A 361 22.12 20.80 10.46
C VAL A 361 21.81 19.90 9.26
N GLY A 362 22.76 19.69 8.35
CA GLY A 362 22.61 18.81 7.19
C GLY A 362 22.35 17.36 7.57
N VAL A 363 23.11 16.82 8.53
CA VAL A 363 22.86 15.48 9.09
C VAL A 363 21.49 15.42 9.75
N LEU A 364 21.10 16.45 10.51
CA LEU A 364 19.78 16.50 11.13
C LEU A 364 18.63 16.49 10.11
N TYR A 365 18.77 17.17 8.95
CA TYR A 365 17.81 17.07 7.84
C TYR A 365 17.71 15.65 7.29
N HIS A 366 18.84 14.97 7.10
CA HIS A 366 18.88 13.59 6.63
C HIS A 366 18.15 12.64 7.61
N GLU A 367 18.48 12.68 8.89
CA GLU A 367 17.88 11.77 9.88
C GLU A 367 16.40 12.05 10.12
N LEU A 368 15.99 13.31 10.10
CA LEU A 368 14.58 13.66 10.22
C LEU A 368 13.78 13.33 8.96
N ALA A 369 14.42 13.27 7.78
CA ALA A 369 13.77 12.73 6.59
C ALA A 369 13.35 11.27 6.82
N HIS A 370 14.22 10.42 7.38
CA HIS A 370 13.85 9.04 7.80
C HIS A 370 12.75 8.98 8.86
N GLY A 371 12.60 10.05 9.65
CA GLY A 371 11.52 10.18 10.63
C GLY A 371 10.16 10.53 10.02
N TYR A 372 10.13 11.15 8.84
CA TYR A 372 8.90 11.69 8.24
C TYR A 372 8.55 11.11 6.87
N GLN A 373 9.49 10.63 6.08
CA GLN A 373 9.22 10.03 4.78
C GLN A 373 8.47 8.70 4.94
N TYR A 374 7.69 8.32 3.93
CA TYR A 374 7.07 7.00 3.92
C TYR A 374 8.09 5.93 3.58
N SER A 375 7.85 4.69 4.02
CA SER A 375 8.68 3.55 3.66
C SER A 375 8.07 2.77 2.49
N PRO A 376 8.86 2.40 1.46
CA PRO A 376 8.35 1.65 0.32
C PRO A 376 7.97 0.24 0.74
N LYS A 377 6.75 -0.18 0.39
CA LYS A 377 6.23 -1.51 0.71
C LYS A 377 6.59 -2.53 -0.38
N GLY A 378 6.93 -3.75 0.01
CA GLY A 378 7.25 -4.81 -0.96
C GLY A 378 8.53 -4.59 -1.78
N ALA A 379 9.40 -3.66 -1.39
CA ALA A 379 10.67 -3.35 -2.09
C ALA A 379 11.85 -4.26 -1.69
N GLY A 380 11.57 -5.37 -1.00
CA GLY A 380 12.60 -6.25 -0.43
C GLY A 380 13.27 -5.66 0.81
N ALA A 381 14.42 -6.24 1.18
CA ALA A 381 15.17 -5.84 2.37
C ALA A 381 15.96 -4.54 2.15
N TYR A 382 16.22 -3.84 3.26
CA TYR A 382 17.19 -2.75 3.30
C TYR A 382 18.61 -3.31 3.10
N ALA A 383 19.11 -3.19 1.87
CA ALA A 383 20.43 -3.67 1.47
C ALA A 383 21.03 -2.71 0.43
N GLY A 384 22.33 -2.42 0.53
CA GLY A 384 23.00 -1.51 -0.41
C GLY A 384 22.76 -1.91 -1.87
N GLY A 385 22.35 -0.95 -2.70
CA GLY A 385 21.99 -1.18 -4.10
C GLY A 385 20.55 -1.68 -4.35
N SER A 386 19.76 -1.95 -3.30
CA SER A 386 18.35 -2.30 -3.44
C SER A 386 17.47 -1.07 -3.70
N ASP A 387 16.28 -1.31 -4.26
CA ASP A 387 15.25 -0.27 -4.46
C ASP A 387 14.83 0.36 -3.13
N PHE A 388 14.69 -0.45 -2.07
CA PHE A 388 14.41 0.03 -0.72
C PHE A 388 15.49 1.02 -0.25
N PHE A 389 16.75 0.63 -0.37
CA PHE A 389 17.88 1.44 0.08
C PHE A 389 18.02 2.73 -0.75
N GLY A 390 17.92 2.62 -2.08
CA GLY A 390 17.98 3.77 -2.99
C GLY A 390 16.87 4.78 -2.72
N PHE A 391 15.63 4.32 -2.50
CA PHE A 391 14.52 5.17 -2.10
C PHE A 391 14.81 5.86 -0.76
N LEU A 392 15.15 5.08 0.27
CA LEU A 392 15.21 5.56 1.64
C LEU A 392 16.35 6.59 1.82
N GLU A 393 17.57 6.21 1.44
CA GLU A 393 18.75 7.07 1.59
C GLU A 393 18.78 8.20 0.56
N GLY A 394 18.26 7.94 -0.64
CA GLY A 394 18.20 8.94 -1.70
C GLY A 394 17.26 10.10 -1.38
N ILE A 395 16.06 9.83 -0.84
CA ILE A 395 15.14 10.90 -0.41
C ILE A 395 15.72 11.66 0.78
N ALA A 396 16.33 10.99 1.75
CA ALA A 396 16.93 11.63 2.91
C ALA A 396 18.05 12.62 2.51
N ASP A 397 18.96 12.20 1.63
CA ASP A 397 20.00 13.10 1.12
C ASP A 397 19.47 14.15 0.13
N TYR A 398 18.37 13.88 -0.58
CA TYR A 398 17.70 14.92 -1.36
C TYR A 398 17.13 16.01 -0.45
N VAL A 399 16.52 15.65 0.68
CA VAL A 399 16.02 16.63 1.66
C VAL A 399 17.18 17.47 2.20
N ARG A 400 18.31 16.84 2.54
CA ARG A 400 19.55 17.54 2.92
C ARG A 400 20.05 18.50 1.83
N LEU A 401 20.08 18.04 0.57
CA LEU A 401 20.47 18.85 -0.59
C LEU A 401 19.54 20.05 -0.79
N LYS A 402 18.23 19.81 -0.79
CA LYS A 402 17.20 20.84 -1.01
C LYS A 402 17.19 21.89 0.09
N ALA A 403 17.57 21.51 1.31
CA ALA A 403 17.75 22.42 2.44
C ALA A 403 19.05 23.27 2.36
N GLY A 404 19.92 23.00 1.39
CA GLY A 404 21.16 23.76 1.16
C GLY A 404 22.40 23.22 1.88
N TYR A 405 22.34 22.01 2.44
CA TYR A 405 23.42 21.41 3.25
C TYR A 405 24.17 20.27 2.52
N SER A 406 24.16 20.31 1.19
CA SER A 406 24.99 19.46 0.33
C SER A 406 25.43 20.25 -0.90
N SER A 407 26.70 20.10 -1.30
CA SER A 407 27.28 20.83 -2.42
C SER A 407 27.09 20.09 -3.74
N TYR A 408 26.72 20.82 -4.79
CA TYR A 408 26.63 20.26 -6.15
C TYR A 408 27.98 19.85 -6.74
N GLU A 409 29.12 20.21 -6.11
CA GLU A 409 30.45 19.77 -6.57
C GLU A 409 30.65 18.25 -6.48
N TYR A 410 29.87 17.57 -5.63
CA TYR A 410 29.90 16.12 -5.50
C TYR A 410 29.14 15.39 -6.63
N ARG A 411 28.37 16.13 -7.45
CA ARG A 411 27.63 15.58 -8.58
C ARG A 411 28.61 15.19 -9.68
N LYS A 412 28.60 13.90 -10.06
CA LYS A 412 29.53 13.34 -11.05
C LYS A 412 28.86 12.29 -11.92
N VAL A 413 29.42 12.09 -13.11
CA VAL A 413 29.05 11.00 -14.02
C VAL A 413 29.38 9.65 -13.40
N GLY A 414 28.54 8.65 -13.66
CA GLY A 414 28.62 7.28 -13.15
C GLY A 414 27.67 7.03 -11.96
N GLY A 415 27.85 5.86 -11.35
CA GLY A 415 27.00 5.37 -10.26
C GLY A 415 25.71 4.71 -10.75
N HIS A 416 24.78 4.51 -9.82
CA HIS A 416 23.46 3.94 -10.04
C HIS A 416 22.41 4.66 -9.19
N TRP A 417 21.15 4.69 -9.62
CA TRP A 417 20.05 5.34 -8.86
C TRP A 417 19.75 4.65 -7.53
N ASN A 418 20.27 3.44 -7.29
CA ASN A 418 20.16 2.73 -6.01
C ASN A 418 21.44 2.79 -5.14
N ASP A 419 22.41 3.63 -5.51
CA ASP A 419 23.61 3.83 -4.67
C ASP A 419 23.28 4.54 -3.34
N GLY A 420 22.06 5.06 -3.19
CA GLY A 420 21.61 5.82 -2.03
C GLY A 420 22.30 7.17 -1.93
N TYR A 421 22.07 7.85 -0.81
CA TYR A 421 22.75 9.09 -0.42
C TYR A 421 22.84 10.11 -1.57
N LYS A 422 23.96 10.84 -1.68
CA LYS A 422 24.23 11.88 -2.68
C LYS A 422 23.99 11.42 -4.12
N THR A 423 24.40 10.21 -4.50
CA THR A 423 24.27 9.74 -5.89
C THR A 423 22.80 9.70 -6.31
N THR A 424 21.96 9.06 -5.50
CA THR A 424 20.52 9.00 -5.74
C THR A 424 19.86 10.37 -5.56
N ALA A 425 20.27 11.14 -4.55
CA ALA A 425 19.74 12.47 -4.28
C ALA A 425 19.94 13.44 -5.46
N PHE A 426 21.09 13.42 -6.14
CA PHE A 426 21.31 14.26 -7.31
C PHE A 426 20.47 13.86 -8.52
N PHE A 427 20.16 12.56 -8.65
CA PHE A 427 19.24 12.08 -9.67
C PHE A 427 17.81 12.49 -9.36
N ILE A 428 17.37 12.37 -8.11
CA ILE A 428 16.06 12.89 -7.63
C ILE A 428 15.97 14.40 -7.90
N ASP A 429 17.03 15.16 -7.62
CA ASP A 429 17.08 16.60 -7.91
C ASP A 429 16.94 16.91 -9.39
N TRP A 430 17.61 16.13 -10.25
CA TRP A 430 17.45 16.27 -11.69
C TRP A 430 16.03 15.92 -12.16
N LEU A 431 15.42 14.83 -11.66
CA LEU A 431 14.02 14.50 -11.94
C LEU A 431 13.06 15.59 -11.48
N HIS A 432 13.36 16.24 -10.35
CA HIS A 432 12.60 17.39 -9.85
C HIS A 432 12.65 18.61 -10.78
N THR A 433 13.67 18.75 -11.63
CA THR A 433 13.69 19.78 -12.69
C THR A 433 12.71 19.49 -13.82
N LYS A 434 12.39 18.21 -14.06
CA LYS A 434 11.37 17.79 -15.03
C LYS A 434 9.95 17.92 -14.47
N ASP A 435 9.78 17.67 -13.17
CA ASP A 435 8.52 17.82 -12.46
C ASP A 435 8.76 18.42 -11.06
N PRO A 436 8.36 19.67 -10.79
CA PRO A 436 8.50 20.31 -9.48
C PRO A 436 7.77 19.59 -8.33
N ASP A 437 6.83 18.69 -8.64
CA ASP A 437 6.14 17.85 -7.66
C ASP A 437 6.78 16.46 -7.50
N PHE A 438 7.89 16.17 -8.19
CA PHE A 438 8.49 14.83 -8.25
C PHE A 438 8.71 14.21 -6.88
N VAL A 439 9.39 14.90 -5.95
CA VAL A 439 9.74 14.34 -4.62
C VAL A 439 8.49 14.07 -3.79
N TYR A 440 7.48 14.94 -3.89
CA TYR A 440 6.18 14.70 -3.27
C TYR A 440 5.53 13.43 -3.85
N LYS A 441 5.41 13.34 -5.18
CA LYS A 441 4.82 12.19 -5.87
C LYS A 441 5.58 10.90 -5.54
N MET A 442 6.90 10.96 -5.56
CA MET A 442 7.80 9.86 -5.22
C MET A 442 7.56 9.38 -3.80
N ASN A 443 7.52 10.27 -2.80
CA ASN A 443 7.16 9.92 -1.43
C ASN A 443 5.78 9.23 -1.37
N GLN A 444 4.76 9.73 -2.09
CA GLN A 444 3.43 9.09 -2.15
C GLN A 444 3.43 7.70 -2.81
N THR A 445 4.36 7.41 -3.73
CA THR A 445 4.42 6.07 -4.37
C THR A 445 4.67 4.96 -3.36
N ALA A 446 5.39 5.22 -2.28
CA ALA A 446 5.64 4.25 -1.21
C ALA A 446 4.34 3.72 -0.55
N LYS A 447 3.26 4.51 -0.56
CA LYS A 447 1.94 4.10 -0.08
C LYS A 447 1.05 3.46 -1.15
N THR A 448 1.29 3.77 -2.43
CA THR A 448 0.33 3.48 -3.51
C THR A 448 0.81 2.46 -4.55
N ILE A 449 2.10 2.10 -4.54
CA ILE A 449 2.68 1.08 -5.42
C ILE A 449 3.20 -0.05 -4.53
N ILE A 450 2.66 -1.25 -4.73
CA ILE A 450 3.09 -2.44 -4.00
C ILE A 450 3.02 -3.68 -4.93
N PRO A 451 4.13 -4.41 -5.18
CA PRO A 451 5.48 -4.17 -4.67
C PRO A 451 6.06 -2.88 -5.24
N TRP A 452 6.74 -2.14 -4.39
CA TRP A 452 7.39 -0.90 -4.79
C TRP A 452 8.70 -1.20 -5.51
N SER A 453 8.91 -0.51 -6.64
CA SER A 453 10.19 -0.45 -7.34
C SER A 453 10.40 0.94 -7.94
N TRP A 454 11.66 1.30 -8.19
CA TRP A 454 11.97 2.55 -8.89
C TRP A 454 11.29 2.60 -10.25
N ASP A 455 11.29 1.48 -10.98
CA ASP A 455 10.70 1.39 -12.32
C ASP A 455 9.18 1.58 -12.30
N ALA A 456 8.47 0.98 -11.35
CA ALA A 456 7.05 1.20 -11.20
C ALA A 456 6.73 2.66 -10.83
N ALA A 457 7.55 3.28 -9.96
CA ALA A 457 7.38 4.67 -9.55
C ALA A 457 7.63 5.66 -10.70
N THR A 458 8.73 5.50 -11.44
CA THR A 458 9.06 6.37 -12.58
C THR A 458 8.11 6.19 -13.74
N ASN A 459 7.67 4.96 -14.05
CA ASN A 459 6.62 4.74 -15.06
C ASN A 459 5.31 5.42 -14.64
N LYS A 460 4.92 5.35 -13.37
CA LYS A 460 3.69 6.03 -12.90
C LYS A 460 3.79 7.56 -12.99
N ILE A 461 4.96 8.15 -12.79
CA ILE A 461 5.13 9.61 -12.72
C ILE A 461 5.44 10.23 -14.10
N PHE A 462 6.23 9.53 -14.92
CA PHE A 462 6.78 10.05 -16.17
C PHE A 462 6.44 9.21 -17.42
N ASP A 463 5.74 8.08 -17.27
CA ASP A 463 5.55 7.09 -18.35
C ASP A 463 6.90 6.63 -18.97
N GLN A 464 7.95 6.57 -18.15
CA GLN A 464 9.31 6.15 -18.56
C GLN A 464 9.92 5.21 -17.52
N SER A 465 10.74 4.27 -17.98
CA SER A 465 11.53 3.39 -17.11
C SER A 465 12.62 4.16 -16.36
N THR A 466 13.04 3.64 -15.21
CA THR A 466 14.11 4.28 -14.42
C THR A 466 15.42 4.29 -15.19
N GLN A 467 15.74 3.22 -15.90
CA GLN A 467 16.96 3.13 -16.71
C GLN A 467 17.00 4.21 -17.79
N SER A 468 15.89 4.46 -18.50
CA SER A 468 15.83 5.50 -19.53
C SER A 468 16.10 6.89 -18.94
N LEU A 469 15.46 7.19 -17.80
CA LEU A 469 15.67 8.46 -17.10
C LEU A 469 17.10 8.59 -16.57
N TRP A 470 17.68 7.49 -16.09
CA TRP A 470 19.07 7.47 -15.65
C TRP A 470 20.04 7.74 -16.80
N ASP A 471 19.84 7.12 -17.95
CA ASP A 471 20.67 7.34 -19.14
C ASP A 471 20.60 8.81 -19.60
N GLU A 472 19.40 9.41 -19.58
CA GLU A 472 19.22 10.84 -19.84
C GLU A 472 19.96 11.71 -18.81
N TYR A 473 19.90 11.37 -17.52
CA TYR A 473 20.63 12.06 -16.47
C TYR A 473 22.16 11.97 -16.68
N GLN A 474 22.67 10.78 -17.01
CA GLN A 474 24.09 10.58 -17.31
C GLN A 474 24.53 11.36 -18.56
N ALA A 475 23.69 11.45 -19.59
CA ALA A 475 23.93 12.30 -20.75
C ALA A 475 23.95 13.79 -20.38
N TYR A 476 23.00 14.24 -19.55
CA TYR A 476 22.95 15.60 -19.01
C TYR A 476 24.24 15.95 -18.25
N LEU A 477 24.72 15.06 -17.38
CA LEU A 477 25.97 15.28 -16.65
C LEU A 477 27.18 15.36 -17.58
N ASN A 478 27.26 14.52 -18.62
CA ASN A 478 28.36 14.57 -19.60
C ASN A 478 28.38 15.87 -20.41
N ALA A 479 27.21 16.42 -20.72
CA ALA A 479 27.09 17.68 -21.48
C ALA A 479 27.43 18.93 -20.65
N ASN A 480 27.33 18.84 -19.33
CA ASN A 480 27.54 19.96 -18.38
C ASN A 480 28.79 19.76 -17.51
N LYS A 481 29.82 19.10 -18.06
CA LYS A 481 31.12 18.90 -17.40
C LYS A 481 31.97 20.16 -17.33
#